data_AF-A0A8J6PKN9-F1
#
_entry.id   AF-A0A8J6PKN9-F1
#
_cell.length_a   1.000
_cell.length_b   1.000
_cell.length_c   1.000
_cell.angle_alpha   90.00
_cell.angle_beta   90.00
_cell.angle_gamma   90.00
#
_symmetry.space_group_name_H-M   'P 1'
#
loop_
_entity.id
_entity.type
_entity.pdbx_description
1 polymer ?
#
loop_
_entity_poly.entity_id
_entity_poly.type
_entity_poly.pdbx_seq_one_letter_code
_entity_poly.pdbx_strand_id
1 'polypeptide(L)' 'VNPTRCLAIEDSPKGVASAHAAGMSVIGVRTAYTAHLPLEGAAVVLDSLEQLTPKLLTPSPAG' A
#
# COMPACT_ATOMS: atom_id res chain seq x y z
N VAL A 1 -13.86 -10.80 2.23
CA VAL A 1 -13.86 -10.12 0.91
C VAL A 1 -12.80 -10.76 0.02
N ASN A 2 -12.90 -10.69 -1.32
CA ASN A 2 -11.85 -11.22 -2.21
C ASN A 2 -10.59 -10.33 -2.12
N PRO A 3 -9.40 -10.87 -1.82
CA PRO A 3 -8.17 -10.07 -1.72
C PRO A 3 -7.86 -9.22 -2.96
N THR A 4 -8.19 -9.70 -4.16
CA THR A 4 -7.99 -8.93 -5.40
C THR A 4 -8.91 -7.73 -5.54
N ARG A 5 -9.90 -7.62 -4.65
CA ARG A 5 -10.78 -6.46 -4.49
C ARG A 5 -10.45 -5.64 -3.24
N CYS A 6 -9.34 -5.94 -2.58
CA CYS A 6 -8.85 -5.24 -1.40
C CYS A 6 -7.63 -4.39 -1.76
N LEU A 7 -7.48 -3.30 -1.03
CA LEU A 7 -6.32 -2.44 -1.07
C LEU A 7 -5.77 -2.34 0.36
N ALA A 8 -4.49 -2.67 0.52
CA ALA A 8 -3.77 -2.51 1.77
C ALA A 8 -3.14 -1.12 1.84
N ILE A 9 -3.09 -0.55 3.05
CA ILE A 9 -2.32 0.64 3.35
C ILE A 9 -1.22 0.19 4.31
N GLU A 10 0.04 0.31 3.89
CA GLU A 10 1.18 -0.27 4.59
C GLU A 10 2.32 0.73 4.74
N ASP A 11 3.09 0.59 5.82
CA ASP A 11 4.24 1.45 6.12
C ASP A 11 5.56 0.70 6.15
N SER A 12 5.56 -0.63 5.92
CA SER A 12 6.76 -1.46 6.02
C SER A 12 6.97 -2.36 4.80
N PRO A 13 8.22 -2.68 4.43
CA PRO A 13 8.50 -3.58 3.32
C PRO A 13 7.85 -4.96 3.50
N LYS A 14 7.80 -5.46 4.74
CA LYS A 14 7.18 -6.76 5.07
C LYS A 14 5.67 -6.73 4.87
N GLY A 15 5.02 -5.63 5.25
CA GLY A 15 3.61 -5.40 5.02
C GLY A 15 3.26 -5.36 3.53
N VAL A 16 4.02 -4.59 2.75
CA VAL A 16 3.86 -4.53 1.29
C VAL A 16 4.00 -5.93 0.66
N ALA A 17 5.04 -6.68 1.03
CA ALA A 17 5.26 -8.04 0.52
C ALA A 17 4.12 -9.00 0.91
N SER A 18 3.62 -8.90 2.14
CA SER A 18 2.49 -9.71 2.62
C SER A 18 1.21 -9.43 1.85
N ALA A 19 0.88 -8.15 1.62
CA ALA A 19 -0.30 -7.75 0.88
C ALA A 19 -0.25 -8.22 -0.59
N HIS A 20 0.91 -8.13 -1.23
CA HIS A 20 1.13 -8.70 -2.57
C HIS A 20 0.97 -10.21 -2.59
N ALA A 21 1.54 -10.93 -1.62
CA ALA A 21 1.38 -12.38 -1.52
C ALA A 21 -0.09 -12.81 -1.33
N ALA A 22 -0.91 -11.94 -0.74
CA ALA A 22 -2.35 -12.14 -0.63
C ALA A 22 -3.13 -11.75 -1.90
N GLY A 23 -2.50 -11.10 -2.89
CA GLY A 23 -3.12 -10.63 -4.13
C GLY A 23 -3.81 -9.26 -4.02
N MET A 24 -3.44 -8.44 -3.03
CA MET A 24 -3.99 -7.09 -2.83
C MET A 24 -3.14 -6.03 -3.53
N SER A 25 -3.76 -4.91 -3.94
CA SER A 25 -3.02 -3.68 -4.26
C SER A 25 -2.53 -3.00 -2.97
N VAL A 26 -1.45 -2.21 -3.05
CA VAL A 26 -0.88 -1.56 -1.86
C VAL A 26 -0.64 -0.07 -2.09
N ILE A 27 -1.05 0.75 -1.11
CA ILE A 27 -0.61 2.14 -0.94
C ILE A 27 0.40 2.17 0.21
N GLY A 28 1.57 2.73 -0.05
CA GLY A 28 2.57 2.98 0.97
C GLY A 28 2.27 4.28 1.71
N VAL A 29 2.44 4.32 3.02
CA VAL A 29 2.38 5.57 3.82
C VAL A 29 3.58 5.62 4.74
N ARG A 30 4.39 6.67 4.65
CA ARG A 30 5.54 6.85 5.55
C ARG A 30 5.04 7.13 6.97
N THR A 31 5.65 6.46 7.94
CA THR A 31 5.51 6.80 9.36
C THR A 31 6.86 7.17 9.94
N ALA A 32 6.88 7.78 11.13
CA ALA A 32 8.12 8.21 11.77
C ALA A 32 9.16 7.08 11.94
N TYR A 33 8.70 5.84 12.13
CA TYR A 33 9.57 4.69 12.39
C TYR A 33 10.06 4.00 11.12
N THR A 34 9.35 4.13 10.01
CA THR A 34 9.60 3.38 8.78
C THR A 34 9.91 4.25 7.58
N ALA A 35 9.93 5.58 7.74
CA ALA A 35 10.19 6.53 6.64
C ALA A 35 11.50 6.30 5.89
N HIS A 36 12.48 5.65 6.50
CA HIS A 36 13.77 5.31 5.90
C HIS A 36 13.78 3.98 5.15
N LEU A 37 12.70 3.18 5.27
CA LEU A 37 12.59 1.87 4.63
C LEU A 37 11.99 2.01 3.22
N PRO A 38 12.43 1.19 2.25
CA PRO A 38 11.85 1.19 0.91
C PRO A 38 10.48 0.51 0.90
N LEU A 39 9.49 1.13 0.25
CA LEU A 39 8.15 0.57 0.05
C LEU A 39 7.98 0.08 -1.39
N GLU A 40 8.94 -0.73 -1.86
CA GLU A 40 8.92 -1.31 -3.20
C GLU A 40 7.67 -2.16 -3.42
N GLY A 41 6.99 -1.93 -4.54
CA GLY A 41 5.73 -2.59 -4.88
C GLY A 41 4.48 -1.84 -4.42
N ALA A 42 4.58 -0.78 -3.61
CA ALA A 42 3.45 0.12 -3.41
C ALA A 42 3.14 0.88 -4.71
N ALA A 43 1.86 0.94 -5.09
CA ALA A 43 1.43 1.65 -6.30
C ALA A 43 1.65 3.17 -6.21
N VAL A 44 1.55 3.71 -5.00
CA VAL A 44 1.91 5.07 -4.64
C VAL A 44 2.40 5.08 -3.19
N VAL A 45 3.33 5.98 -2.88
CA VAL A 45 3.80 6.23 -1.51
C VAL A 45 3.42 7.64 -1.11
N LEU A 46 2.70 7.77 0.01
CA LEU A 46 2.28 9.03 0.60
C LEU A 46 3.13 9.34 1.83
N ASP A 47 3.28 10.62 2.16
CA ASP A 47 3.97 11.06 3.38
C ASP A 47 3.04 11.03 4.60
N SER A 48 1.72 11.08 4.39
CA SER A 48 0.72 10.91 5.45
C SER A 48 -0.62 10.39 4.92
N LEU A 49 -1.47 9.90 5.82
CA LEU A 49 -2.85 9.50 5.49
C LEU A 49 -3.72 10.69 5.06
N GLU A 50 -3.34 11.93 5.37
CA GLU A 50 -4.11 13.12 4.99
C GLU A 50 -4.11 13.34 3.46
N GLN A 51 -3.11 12.80 2.76
CA GLN A 51 -3.03 12.83 1.30
C GLN A 51 -3.90 11.76 0.64
N LEU A 52 -4.50 10.85 1.42
CA LEU A 52 -5.35 9.80 0.89
C LEU A 52 -6.69 10.39 0.43
N THR A 53 -7.08 10.06 -0.81
CA THR A 53 -8.36 10.47 -1.37
C THR A 53 -9.12 9.25 -1.90
N PRO A 54 -10.47 9.30 -1.99
CA PRO A 54 -11.25 8.18 -2.53
C PRO A 54 -10.81 7.73 -3.93
N LYS A 55 -10.26 8.64 -4.74
CA LYS A 55 -9.71 8.31 -6.07
C LYS A 55 -8.57 7.30 -6.01
N LEU A 56 -7.75 7.36 -4.96
CA LEU A 56 -6.60 6.46 -4.75
C LEU A 56 -7.03 5.07 -4.28
N LEU A 57 -8.26 4.90 -3.78
CA LEU A 57 -8.73 3.62 -3.23
C LEU A 57 -9.15 2.61 -4.30
N THR A 58 -9.11 2.99 -5.58
CA THR A 58 -9.54 2.12 -6.68
C THR A 58 -8.42 1.11 -6.96
N PRO A 59 -8.62 -0.21 -6.69
CA PRO A 59 -7.59 -1.20 -6.94
C PRO A 59 -7.31 -1.29 -8.44
N SER A 60 -6.03 -1.25 -8.84
CA SER A 60 -5.62 -1.73 -10.14
C SER A 60 -5.27 -3.21 -10.01
N PRO A 61 -5.64 -4.08 -10.97
CA PRO A 61 -5.20 -5.47 -10.92
C PRO A 61 -3.67 -5.51 -10.82
N ALA A 62 -3.17 -6.28 -9.85
CA ALA A 62 -1.74 -6.56 -9.77
C ALA A 62 -1.32 -7.21 -11.09
N GLY A 63 -0.35 -6.59 -11.78
CA GLY A 63 0.25 -7.10 -13.02
C GLY A 63 1.13 -8.31 -12.77
#